data_AF-A0A6C0FWT5-F1
#
_entry.id   AF-A0A6C0FWT5-F1
#
_cell.length_a   1.000
_cell.length_b   1.000
_cell.length_c   1.000
_cell.angle_alpha   90.00
_cell.angle_beta   90.00
_cell.angle_gamma   90.00
#
_symmetry.space_group_name_H-M   'P 1'
#
loop_
_entity.id
_entity.type
_entity.pdbx_description
1 polymer ?
#
loop_
_entity_poly.entity_id
_entity_poly.type
_entity_poly.pdbx_seq_one_letter_code
_entity_poly.pdbx_strand_id
1 'polypeptide(L)'
;MVSFLLSILLYPSPKMAFSDHEIAQYDQLASTIHEGRLIHYQLPFHKARFLMYLSLKGKYVFHGSNNQHIERFAPREQTLYNGELTKAVFASSDPIWSMFFAIFNRSRLVGSFRNGCIIGRKKKYYFFSINESTMKNEPWTEGAVYLLPRDQFTASGQGKLQFDELISREPIIPIGKIHVSLDDFWFRHRIAMHKDNESLLKTWLLYKARTLIGNP
;
A
#
# COMPACT_ATOMS: atom_id res chain seq x y z
N MET A 1 7.01 -22.91 -8.64
CA MET A 1 7.09 -23.21 -7.19
C MET A 1 6.79 -21.98 -6.33
N VAL A 2 7.58 -20.89 -6.40
CA VAL A 2 7.40 -19.70 -5.54
C VAL A 2 6.00 -19.08 -5.62
N SER A 3 5.46 -18.83 -6.83
CA SER A 3 4.10 -18.26 -6.97
C SER A 3 2.99 -19.14 -6.42
N PHE A 4 3.17 -20.47 -6.40
CA PHE A 4 2.19 -21.40 -5.83
C PHE A 4 2.21 -21.32 -4.30
N LEU A 5 3.41 -21.34 -3.71
CA LEU A 5 3.59 -21.12 -2.26
C LEU A 5 3.03 -19.76 -1.81
N LEU A 6 3.31 -18.68 -2.55
CA LEU A 6 2.73 -17.35 -2.27
C LEU A 6 1.20 -17.38 -2.33
N SER A 7 0.62 -18.09 -3.30
CA SER A 7 -0.84 -18.20 -3.40
C SER A 7 -1.47 -19.03 -2.28
N ILE A 8 -0.73 -19.98 -1.68
CA ILE A 8 -1.16 -20.72 -0.50
C ILE A 8 -1.11 -19.81 0.73
N LEU A 9 0.02 -19.11 0.94
CA LEU A 9 0.28 -18.37 2.16
C LEU A 9 -0.36 -16.98 2.21
N LEU A 10 -0.51 -16.31 1.06
CA LEU A 10 -0.86 -14.89 0.97
C LEU A 10 -2.07 -14.67 0.06
N TYR A 11 -2.66 -13.47 0.09
CA TYR A 11 -3.77 -13.13 -0.78
C TYR A 11 -3.27 -12.56 -2.11
N PRO A 12 -3.78 -13.00 -3.27
CA PRO A 12 -3.46 -12.36 -4.53
C PRO A 12 -4.10 -10.97 -4.60
N SER A 13 -3.60 -10.15 -5.52
CA SER A 13 -4.22 -8.87 -5.88
C SER A 13 -5.70 -9.05 -6.21
N PRO A 14 -6.56 -8.10 -5.81
CA PRO A 14 -7.97 -8.17 -6.13
C PRO A 14 -8.17 -8.25 -7.64
N LYS A 15 -9.03 -9.18 -8.09
CA LYS A 15 -9.47 -9.19 -9.47
C LYS A 15 -10.47 -8.04 -9.64
N MET A 16 -10.08 -7.00 -10.36
CA MET A 16 -10.97 -5.89 -10.67
C MET A 16 -11.34 -5.92 -12.15
N ALA A 17 -12.63 -6.04 -12.40
CA ALA A 17 -13.25 -5.66 -13.66
C ALA A 17 -14.04 -4.37 -13.40
N PHE A 18 -14.02 -3.47 -14.38
CA PHE A 18 -14.69 -2.17 -14.33
C PHE A 18 -15.72 -2.15 -15.45
N SER A 19 -16.94 -1.69 -15.16
CA SER A 19 -17.96 -1.48 -16.20
C SER A 19 -17.64 -0.22 -17.00
N ASP A 20 -18.18 -0.08 -18.20
CA ASP A 20 -17.99 1.12 -19.03
C ASP A 20 -18.46 2.39 -18.31
N HIS A 21 -19.55 2.28 -17.55
CA HIS A 21 -20.05 3.36 -16.70
C HIS A 21 -19.04 3.73 -15.59
N GLU A 22 -18.47 2.75 -14.90
CA GLU A 22 -17.45 2.98 -13.86
C GLU A 22 -16.18 3.60 -14.46
N ILE A 23 -15.75 3.13 -15.63
CA ILE A 23 -14.60 3.67 -16.38
C ILE A 23 -14.83 5.14 -16.74
N ALA A 24 -15.99 5.49 -17.29
CA ALA A 24 -16.31 6.87 -17.66
C ALA A 24 -16.27 7.82 -16.45
N GLN A 25 -16.82 7.40 -15.31
CA GLN A 25 -16.77 8.18 -14.07
C GLN A 25 -15.35 8.32 -13.53
N TYR A 26 -14.54 7.27 -13.61
CA TYR A 26 -13.13 7.35 -13.21
C TYR A 26 -12.29 8.21 -14.14
N ASP A 27 -12.52 8.18 -15.45
CA ASP A 27 -11.79 9.04 -16.39
C ASP A 27 -12.15 10.51 -16.17
N GLN A 28 -13.43 10.81 -15.93
CA GLN A 28 -13.86 12.16 -15.55
C GLN A 28 -13.16 12.62 -14.28
N LEU A 29 -13.15 11.81 -13.21
CA LEU A 29 -12.46 12.16 -11.96
C LEU A 29 -10.94 12.25 -12.16
N ALA A 30 -10.34 11.38 -12.98
CA ALA A 30 -8.91 11.40 -13.25
C ALA A 30 -8.46 12.66 -14.00
N SER A 31 -9.33 13.27 -14.81
CA SER A 31 -9.03 14.53 -15.50
C SER A 31 -8.93 15.74 -14.57
N THR A 32 -9.41 15.64 -13.32
CA THR A 32 -9.31 16.71 -12.32
C THR A 32 -8.06 16.59 -11.44
N ILE A 33 -7.16 15.64 -11.73
CA ILE A 33 -5.96 15.41 -10.94
C ILE A 33 -4.84 16.30 -11.47
N HIS A 34 -4.52 17.34 -10.72
CA HIS A 34 -3.43 18.27 -11.04
C HIS A 34 -2.93 19.01 -9.79
N GLU A 35 -1.71 19.54 -9.90
CA GLU A 35 -1.12 20.48 -8.93
C GLU A 35 -1.11 20.00 -7.46
N GLY A 36 -1.06 18.69 -7.22
CA GLY A 36 -1.02 18.13 -5.86
C GLY A 36 -2.32 18.31 -5.07
N ARG A 37 -3.40 18.75 -5.74
CA ARG A 37 -4.68 19.07 -5.09
C ARG A 37 -5.36 17.82 -4.53
N LEU A 38 -6.24 18.04 -3.55
CA LEU A 38 -7.08 17.01 -2.99
C LEU A 38 -8.12 16.56 -4.03
N ILE A 39 -8.18 15.26 -4.27
CA ILE A 39 -9.21 14.63 -5.08
C ILE A 39 -10.46 14.51 -4.21
N HIS A 40 -11.48 15.30 -4.52
CA HIS A 40 -12.79 15.23 -3.87
C HIS A 40 -13.56 14.01 -4.37
N TYR A 41 -13.34 12.87 -3.74
CA TYR A 41 -13.94 11.61 -4.13
C TYR A 41 -15.41 11.51 -3.69
N GLN A 42 -16.33 11.51 -4.65
CA GLN A 42 -17.79 11.45 -4.42
C GLN A 42 -18.48 10.30 -5.17
N LEU A 43 -17.71 9.41 -5.80
CA LEU A 43 -18.26 8.30 -6.57
C LEU A 43 -18.82 7.22 -5.63
N PRO A 44 -19.84 6.45 -6.05
CA PRO A 44 -20.44 5.38 -5.23
C PRO A 44 -19.55 4.13 -5.13
N PHE A 45 -18.38 4.14 -5.78
CA PHE A 45 -17.44 3.03 -5.77
C PHE A 45 -16.43 3.17 -4.63
N HIS A 46 -15.85 2.06 -4.24
CA HIS A 46 -14.83 2.04 -3.18
C HIS A 46 -13.53 2.73 -3.65
N LYS A 47 -12.93 3.63 -2.86
CA LYS A 47 -11.72 4.40 -3.25
C LYS A 47 -10.57 3.53 -3.73
N ALA A 48 -10.34 2.36 -3.12
CA ALA A 48 -9.30 1.44 -3.57
C ALA A 48 -9.51 0.97 -5.02
N ARG A 49 -10.76 0.86 -5.51
CA ARG A 49 -11.04 0.51 -6.92
C ARG A 49 -10.59 1.60 -7.87
N PHE A 50 -10.89 2.86 -7.54
CA PHE A 50 -10.43 4.01 -8.32
C PHE A 50 -8.90 4.10 -8.34
N LEU A 51 -8.24 3.93 -7.20
CA LEU A 51 -6.78 3.97 -7.16
C LEU A 51 -6.16 2.82 -7.96
N MET A 52 -6.74 1.61 -7.88
CA MET A 52 -6.32 0.49 -8.72
C MET A 52 -6.55 0.78 -10.20
N TYR A 53 -7.65 1.40 -10.57
CA TYR A 53 -7.89 1.88 -11.95
C TYR A 53 -6.80 2.86 -12.41
N LEU A 54 -6.43 3.84 -11.58
CA LEU A 54 -5.34 4.77 -11.89
C LEU A 54 -3.99 4.06 -12.05
N SER A 55 -3.71 3.02 -11.26
CA SER A 55 -2.48 2.24 -11.37
C SER A 55 -2.34 1.55 -12.74
N LEU A 56 -3.46 1.14 -13.35
CA LEU A 56 -3.47 0.50 -14.68
C LEU A 56 -3.10 1.46 -15.82
N LYS A 57 -3.24 2.78 -15.61
CA LYS A 57 -2.85 3.79 -16.60
C LYS A 57 -1.32 3.98 -16.67
N GLY A 58 -0.56 3.49 -15.68
CA GLY A 58 0.90 3.53 -15.67
C GLY A 58 1.53 4.91 -15.50
N LYS A 59 0.71 5.95 -15.25
CA LYS A 59 1.17 7.35 -15.10
C LYS A 59 1.65 7.69 -13.69
N TYR A 60 1.20 6.92 -12.70
CA TYR A 60 1.36 7.25 -11.29
C TYR A 60 2.07 6.14 -10.51
N VAL A 61 2.81 6.55 -9.48
CA VAL A 61 3.14 5.70 -8.32
C VAL A 61 2.51 6.32 -7.08
N PHE A 62 2.33 5.50 -6.05
CA PHE A 62 1.54 5.84 -4.88
C PHE A 62 2.41 5.91 -3.64
N HIS A 63 2.25 6.94 -2.83
CA HIS A 63 2.88 7.06 -1.51
C HIS A 63 1.79 7.22 -0.45
N GLY A 64 1.82 6.42 0.60
CA GLY A 64 0.91 6.57 1.73
C GLY A 64 1.56 7.27 2.90
N SER A 65 0.86 8.24 3.50
CA SER A 65 1.32 8.95 4.69
C SER A 65 0.18 9.27 5.64
N ASN A 66 0.46 9.27 6.95
CA ASN A 66 -0.45 9.84 7.94
C ASN A 66 -0.52 11.38 7.84
N ASN A 67 0.52 12.03 7.31
CA ASN A 67 0.50 13.47 7.05
C ASN A 67 -0.27 13.75 5.74
N GLN A 68 -1.40 14.46 5.84
CA GLN A 68 -2.29 14.78 4.73
C GLN A 68 -1.92 16.07 3.97
N HIS A 69 -0.92 16.82 4.45
CA HIS A 69 -0.55 18.15 3.96
C HIS A 69 0.86 18.20 3.35
N ILE A 70 1.42 17.06 2.91
CA ILE A 70 2.70 17.05 2.19
C ILE A 70 2.54 17.71 0.82
N GLU A 71 3.21 18.85 0.63
CA GLU A 71 3.31 19.55 -0.66
C GLU A 71 4.53 19.12 -1.46
N ARG A 72 5.60 18.70 -0.75
CA ARG A 72 6.85 18.23 -1.35
C ARG A 72 7.46 17.13 -0.49
N PHE A 73 7.72 15.99 -1.12
CA PHE A 73 8.46 14.90 -0.51
C PHE A 73 9.96 15.16 -0.62
N ALA A 74 10.66 15.11 0.51
CA ALA A 74 12.11 15.11 0.55
C ALA A 74 12.64 13.67 0.74
N PRO A 75 13.73 13.29 0.07
CA PRO A 75 14.41 12.02 0.32
C PRO A 75 14.81 11.90 1.80
N ARG A 76 14.49 10.75 2.42
CA ARG A 76 14.82 10.45 3.82
C ARG A 76 15.63 9.17 3.90
N GLU A 77 16.48 9.09 4.91
CA GLU A 77 17.21 7.86 5.20
C GLU A 77 16.25 6.77 5.67
N GLN A 78 16.29 5.63 4.99
CA GLN A 78 15.53 4.43 5.35
C GLN A 78 16.17 3.21 4.70
N THR A 79 15.81 2.02 5.16
CA THR A 79 16.23 0.76 4.55
C THR A 79 15.31 0.37 3.40
N LEU A 80 15.88 -0.13 2.31
CA LEU A 80 15.17 -0.91 1.29
C LEU A 80 14.62 -2.21 1.90
N TYR A 81 13.73 -2.89 1.18
CA TYR A 81 13.17 -4.18 1.63
C TYR A 81 14.24 -5.27 1.91
N ASN A 82 15.43 -5.16 1.30
CA ASN A 82 16.56 -6.07 1.51
C ASN A 82 17.46 -5.69 2.71
N GLY A 83 17.14 -4.58 3.41
CA GLY A 83 17.90 -4.06 4.55
C GLY A 83 19.00 -3.06 4.20
N GLU A 84 19.26 -2.80 2.91
CA GLU A 84 20.26 -1.82 2.49
C GLU A 84 19.82 -0.39 2.83
N LEU A 85 20.69 0.39 3.46
CA LEU A 85 20.43 1.79 3.79
C LEU A 85 20.44 2.65 2.52
N THR A 86 19.44 3.50 2.36
CA THR A 86 19.34 4.45 1.25
C THR A 86 18.72 5.77 1.71
N LYS A 87 18.88 6.83 0.92
CA LYS A 87 18.19 8.10 1.11
C LYS A 87 17.30 8.36 -0.09
N ALA A 88 15.99 8.21 0.09
CA ALA A 88 15.02 8.25 -1.01
C ALA A 88 13.61 8.65 -0.56
N VAL A 89 12.79 9.08 -1.53
CA VAL A 89 11.33 9.04 -1.45
C VAL A 89 10.89 7.66 -1.92
N PHE A 90 10.12 6.96 -1.10
CA PHE A 90 9.60 5.63 -1.42
C PHE A 90 8.20 5.73 -2.00
N ALA A 91 7.87 4.87 -2.96
CA ALA A 91 6.53 4.74 -3.50
C ALA A 91 6.28 3.29 -3.94
N SER A 92 5.05 3.01 -4.37
CA SER A 92 4.68 1.71 -4.95
C SER A 92 3.89 1.91 -6.24
N SER A 93 4.00 0.98 -7.19
CA SER A 93 3.04 0.93 -8.30
C SER A 93 1.68 0.37 -7.84
N ASP A 94 1.62 -0.16 -6.62
CA ASP A 94 0.44 -0.67 -5.97
C ASP A 94 -0.16 0.33 -4.98
N PRO A 95 -1.38 0.81 -5.22
CA PRO A 95 -2.02 1.77 -4.33
C PRO A 95 -2.49 1.15 -3.01
N ILE A 96 -2.78 -0.15 -2.96
CA ILE A 96 -3.27 -0.82 -1.75
C ILE A 96 -2.15 -0.90 -0.72
N TRP A 97 -0.93 -1.24 -1.15
CA TRP A 97 0.22 -1.28 -0.26
C TRP A 97 0.53 0.10 0.32
N SER A 98 0.50 1.14 -0.52
CA SER A 98 0.65 2.52 -0.08
C SER A 98 -0.46 2.94 0.88
N MET A 99 -1.72 2.57 0.62
CA MET A 99 -2.84 2.87 1.51
C MET A 99 -2.65 2.32 2.92
N PHE A 100 -2.05 1.13 3.09
CA PHE A 100 -1.73 0.60 4.42
C PHE A 100 -0.83 1.55 5.21
N PHE A 101 0.19 2.15 4.58
CA PHE A 101 1.05 3.15 5.23
C PHE A 101 0.35 4.48 5.51
N ALA A 102 -0.69 4.83 4.74
CA ALA A 102 -1.49 6.02 4.99
C ALA A 102 -2.35 5.87 6.27
N ILE A 103 -2.91 4.68 6.49
CA ILE A 103 -3.87 4.44 7.59
C ILE A 103 -3.24 3.84 8.85
N PHE A 104 -2.04 3.27 8.74
CA PHE A 104 -1.31 2.73 9.89
C PHE A 104 -0.57 3.86 10.62
N ASN A 105 -1.02 4.18 11.83
CA ASN A 105 -0.43 5.21 12.66
C ASN A 105 0.87 4.70 13.31
N ARG A 106 2.01 5.05 12.70
CA ARG A 106 3.33 4.61 13.20
C ARG A 106 3.67 5.15 14.59
N SER A 107 3.06 6.25 15.05
CA SER A 107 3.26 6.73 16.42
C SER A 107 2.67 5.78 17.49
N ARG A 108 1.78 4.87 17.08
CA ARG A 108 1.16 3.84 17.92
C ARG A 108 1.87 2.49 17.85
N LEU A 109 2.92 2.36 17.03
CA LEU A 109 3.67 1.12 16.87
C LEU A 109 4.39 0.74 18.16
N VAL A 110 4.14 -0.47 18.64
CA VAL A 110 4.87 -1.12 19.74
C VAL A 110 5.48 -2.41 19.20
N GLY A 111 6.79 -2.45 19.03
CA GLY A 111 7.48 -3.64 18.51
C GLY A 111 7.43 -3.72 16.98
N SER A 112 6.79 -4.76 16.42
CA SER A 112 6.91 -5.07 14.99
C SER A 112 5.56 -5.11 14.26
N PHE A 113 5.60 -4.68 13.00
CA PHE A 113 4.52 -4.88 12.03
C PHE A 113 5.11 -5.49 10.76
N ARG A 114 4.32 -6.26 10.04
CA ARG A 114 4.76 -7.08 8.91
C ARG A 114 3.79 -6.89 7.78
N ASN A 115 4.30 -6.42 6.66
CA ASN A 115 3.47 -6.17 5.49
C ASN A 115 4.28 -6.37 4.22
N GLY A 116 3.59 -6.52 3.10
CA GLY A 116 4.27 -6.55 1.82
C GLY A 116 3.33 -6.72 0.64
N CYS A 117 3.76 -6.17 -0.49
CA CYS A 117 3.25 -6.46 -1.81
C CYS A 117 4.35 -7.18 -2.62
N ILE A 118 4.26 -8.50 -2.66
CA ILE A 118 5.25 -9.39 -3.27
C ILE A 118 4.85 -9.72 -4.71
N ILE A 119 5.78 -9.57 -5.64
CA ILE A 119 5.60 -9.89 -7.06
C ILE A 119 6.02 -11.34 -7.34
N GLY A 120 5.12 -12.16 -7.87
CA GLY A 120 5.38 -13.54 -8.28
C GLY A 120 4.66 -13.90 -9.59
N ARG A 121 5.41 -14.32 -10.62
CA ARG A 121 4.89 -14.64 -11.98
C ARG A 121 3.91 -13.56 -12.51
N LYS A 122 4.29 -12.28 -12.40
CA LYS A 122 3.47 -11.11 -12.79
C LYS A 122 2.17 -10.90 -11.99
N LYS A 123 2.02 -11.57 -10.85
CA LYS A 123 0.91 -11.34 -9.90
C LYS A 123 1.47 -10.72 -8.61
N LYS A 124 0.69 -9.83 -8.01
CA LYS A 124 0.99 -9.25 -6.69
C LYS A 124 0.31 -10.10 -5.60
N TYR A 125 1.00 -10.30 -4.48
CA TYR A 125 0.53 -11.04 -3.31
C TYR A 125 0.73 -10.19 -2.06
N TYR A 126 -0.27 -10.18 -1.19
CA TYR A 126 -0.36 -9.25 -0.06
C TYR A 126 -0.42 -10.00 1.26
N PHE A 127 0.28 -9.43 2.24
CA PHE A 127 0.07 -9.74 3.63
C PHE A 127 0.15 -8.47 4.47
N PHE A 128 -0.67 -8.41 5.52
CA PHE A 128 -0.69 -7.33 6.50
C PHE A 128 -0.89 -7.94 7.87
N SER A 129 0.09 -7.81 8.76
CA SER A 129 0.06 -8.40 10.09
C SER A 129 0.65 -7.43 11.09
N ILE A 130 -0.14 -7.08 12.11
CA ILE A 130 0.26 -6.19 13.20
C ILE A 130 0.36 -7.03 14.46
N ASN A 131 1.32 -6.73 15.35
CA ASN A 131 1.46 -7.52 16.57
C ASN A 131 0.39 -7.15 17.61
N GLU A 132 0.14 -8.05 18.56
CA GLU A 132 -0.85 -7.90 19.63
C GLU A 132 -0.71 -6.56 20.38
N SER A 133 0.52 -6.18 20.76
CA SER A 133 0.76 -4.94 21.50
C SER A 133 0.41 -3.69 20.69
N THR A 134 0.70 -3.67 19.39
CA THR A 134 0.32 -2.53 18.54
C THR A 134 -1.18 -2.50 18.27
N MET A 135 -1.82 -3.65 18.08
CA MET A 135 -3.29 -3.72 17.88
C MET A 135 -4.05 -3.17 19.09
N LYS A 136 -3.57 -3.43 20.31
CA LYS A 136 -4.14 -2.87 21.55
C LYS A 136 -3.96 -1.36 21.69
N ASN A 137 -3.06 -0.75 20.93
CA ASN A 137 -2.79 0.69 20.95
C ASN A 137 -3.56 1.45 19.85
N GLU A 138 -4.64 0.86 19.32
CA GLU A 138 -5.53 1.46 18.31
C GLU A 138 -4.76 2.12 17.15
N PRO A 139 -4.05 1.34 16.32
CA PRO A 139 -3.00 1.86 15.45
C PRO A 139 -3.53 2.45 14.14
N TRP A 140 -4.80 2.87 14.11
CA TRP A 140 -5.47 3.34 12.91
C TRP A 140 -5.61 4.85 12.93
N THR A 141 -5.49 5.46 11.75
CA THR A 141 -5.70 6.89 11.53
C THR A 141 -6.28 7.10 10.14
N GLU A 142 -6.86 8.28 9.93
CA GLU A 142 -6.99 8.81 8.58
C GLU A 142 -5.63 9.26 8.06
N GLY A 143 -5.44 9.17 6.75
CA GLY A 143 -4.22 9.61 6.08
C GLY A 143 -4.49 9.95 4.62
N ALA A 144 -3.43 10.07 3.83
CA ALA A 144 -3.52 10.34 2.42
C ALA A 144 -2.71 9.36 1.58
N VAL A 145 -3.27 8.96 0.45
CA VAL A 145 -2.52 8.37 -0.66
C VAL A 145 -2.22 9.47 -1.67
N TYR A 146 -0.93 9.71 -1.86
CA TYR A 146 -0.38 10.67 -2.82
C TYR A 146 -0.10 9.98 -4.15
N LEU A 147 -0.48 10.63 -5.24
CA LEU A 147 -0.16 10.24 -6.60
C LEU A 147 1.09 11.01 -7.02
N LEU A 148 2.16 10.28 -7.32
CA LEU A 148 3.45 10.82 -7.67
C LEU A 148 3.79 10.49 -9.15
N PRO A 149 4.60 11.32 -9.83
CA PRO A 149 4.99 11.12 -11.22
C PRO A 149 5.80 9.82 -11.39
N ARG A 150 5.30 8.85 -12.17
CA ARG A 150 5.94 7.52 -12.33
C ARG A 150 7.35 7.60 -12.89
N ASP A 151 7.59 8.52 -13.83
CA ASP A 151 8.86 8.70 -14.55
C ASP A 151 10.02 9.13 -13.64
N GLN A 152 9.74 9.66 -12.45
CA GLN A 152 10.75 10.08 -11.47
C GLN A 152 11.19 8.96 -10.50
N PHE A 153 10.72 7.73 -10.72
CA PHE A 153 10.95 6.59 -9.83
C PHE A 153 11.57 5.39 -10.55
N THR A 154 12.43 4.66 -9.85
CA THR A 154 13.01 3.40 -10.30
C THR A 154 12.69 2.29 -9.30
N ALA A 155 12.61 1.05 -9.79
CA ALA A 155 12.41 -0.10 -8.90
C ALA A 155 13.64 -0.26 -7.98
N SER A 156 13.42 -0.55 -6.70
CA SER A 156 14.51 -0.84 -5.77
C SER A 156 14.86 -2.33 -5.75
N GLY A 157 16.15 -2.60 -5.52
CA GLY A 157 16.66 -3.94 -5.23
C GLY A 157 16.81 -4.89 -6.42
N GLN A 158 17.64 -5.91 -6.21
CA GLN A 158 17.77 -7.09 -7.07
C GLN A 158 17.68 -8.33 -6.17
N GLY A 159 16.74 -9.23 -6.44
CA GLY A 159 16.54 -10.42 -5.62
C GLY A 159 15.53 -11.42 -6.17
N LYS A 160 15.52 -12.65 -5.65
CA LYS A 160 14.58 -13.71 -6.04
C LYS A 160 13.14 -13.41 -5.60
N LEU A 161 12.97 -12.64 -4.52
CA LEU A 161 11.70 -12.12 -4.04
C LEU A 161 11.68 -10.61 -4.30
N GLN A 162 10.75 -10.14 -5.11
CA GLN A 162 10.63 -8.73 -5.48
C GLN A 162 9.44 -8.13 -4.76
N PHE A 163 9.67 -7.03 -4.05
CA PHE A 163 8.61 -6.18 -3.53
C PHE A 163 8.30 -5.09 -4.55
N ASP A 164 7.06 -4.61 -4.57
CA ASP A 164 6.65 -3.50 -5.45
C ASP A 164 7.10 -2.13 -4.88
N GLU A 165 8.39 -2.04 -4.56
CA GLU A 165 9.04 -0.89 -3.95
C GLU A 165 9.76 -0.09 -5.05
N LEU A 166 9.43 1.19 -5.14
CA LEU A 166 10.10 2.14 -6.01
C LEU A 166 10.69 3.28 -5.19
N ILE A 167 11.79 3.83 -5.68
CA ILE A 167 12.51 4.92 -5.03
C ILE A 167 12.76 6.07 -6.00
N SER A 168 12.80 7.28 -5.44
CA SER A 168 13.40 8.45 -6.07
C SER A 168 14.42 9.08 -5.13
N ARG A 169 15.58 9.45 -5.65
CA ARG A 169 16.63 10.14 -4.88
C ARG A 169 16.47 11.66 -4.90
N GLU A 170 15.53 12.16 -5.68
CA GLU A 170 15.23 13.58 -5.81
C GLU A 170 13.95 13.96 -5.03
N PRO A 171 13.78 15.24 -4.65
CA PRO A 171 12.51 15.71 -4.10
C PRO A 171 11.37 15.60 -5.11
N ILE A 172 10.18 15.19 -4.63
CA ILE A 172 9.01 14.93 -5.49
C ILE A 172 7.84 15.84 -5.09
N ILE A 173 7.19 16.43 -6.09
CA ILE A 173 5.92 17.16 -5.91
C ILE A 173 4.77 16.19 -6.28
N PRO A 174 3.75 16.02 -5.42
CA PRO A 174 2.58 15.21 -5.75
C PRO A 174 1.79 15.79 -6.92
N ILE A 175 1.23 14.93 -7.75
CA ILE A 175 0.30 15.32 -8.83
C ILE A 175 -1.13 15.47 -8.28
N GLY A 176 -1.46 14.67 -7.26
CA GLY A 176 -2.72 14.77 -6.52
C GLY A 176 -2.66 13.92 -5.26
N LYS A 177 -3.69 14.02 -4.42
CA LYS A 177 -3.82 13.20 -3.20
C LYS A 177 -5.27 12.88 -2.91
N ILE A 178 -5.50 11.75 -2.26
CA ILE A 178 -6.84 11.34 -1.80
C ILE A 178 -6.76 10.97 -0.31
N HIS A 179 -7.71 11.48 0.48
CA HIS A 179 -7.82 11.08 1.88
C HIS A 179 -8.43 9.68 1.98
N VAL A 180 -7.86 8.86 2.87
CA VAL A 180 -8.23 7.46 3.07
C VAL A 180 -8.32 7.16 4.56
N SER A 181 -9.23 6.24 4.89
CA SER A 181 -9.38 5.66 6.23
C SER A 181 -9.27 4.13 6.17
N LEU A 182 -9.35 3.46 7.32
CA LEU A 182 -9.37 2.00 7.38
C LEU A 182 -10.52 1.39 6.54
N ASP A 183 -11.66 2.06 6.44
CA ASP A 183 -12.80 1.58 5.65
C ASP A 183 -12.55 1.62 4.14
N ASP A 184 -11.64 2.48 3.69
CA ASP A 184 -11.20 2.52 2.29
C ASP A 184 -10.17 1.43 1.95
N PHE A 185 -9.70 0.67 2.95
CA PHE A 185 -8.65 -0.33 2.77
C PHE A 185 -9.21 -1.69 2.37
N TRP A 186 -8.85 -2.12 1.15
CA TRP A 186 -9.36 -3.36 0.55
C TRP A 186 -9.13 -4.61 1.43
N PHE A 187 -8.03 -4.65 2.16
CA PHE A 187 -7.67 -5.78 3.03
C PHE A 187 -8.00 -5.52 4.50
N ARG A 188 -8.94 -4.61 4.85
CA ARG A 188 -9.26 -4.29 6.25
C ARG A 188 -9.64 -5.50 7.10
N HIS A 189 -10.41 -6.42 6.56
CA HIS A 189 -10.76 -7.70 7.23
C HIS A 189 -9.70 -8.80 7.06
N ARG A 190 -8.57 -8.48 6.45
CA ARG A 190 -7.44 -9.40 6.19
C ARG A 190 -6.15 -8.86 6.79
N ILE A 191 -6.23 -7.94 7.75
CA ILE A 191 -5.11 -7.60 8.62
C ILE A 191 -5.08 -8.66 9.72
N ALA A 192 -4.01 -9.43 9.83
CA ALA A 192 -3.87 -10.43 10.88
C ALA A 192 -3.25 -9.83 12.15
N MET A 193 -3.51 -10.47 13.28
CA MET A 193 -2.79 -10.21 14.54
C MET A 193 -1.76 -11.33 14.82
N HIS A 194 -0.48 -10.96 14.99
CA HIS A 194 0.57 -11.91 15.37
C HIS A 194 1.08 -11.65 16.79
N LYS A 195 1.72 -12.65 17.42
CA LYS A 195 2.32 -12.47 18.74
C LYS A 195 3.56 -11.57 18.66
N ASP A 196 3.83 -10.82 19.71
CA ASP A 196 4.95 -9.85 19.77
C ASP A 196 6.32 -10.46 19.42
N ASN A 197 6.58 -11.69 19.87
CA ASN A 197 7.85 -12.39 19.67
C ASN A 197 7.78 -13.47 18.57
N GLU A 198 6.76 -13.44 17.69
CA GLU A 198 6.60 -14.44 16.63
C GLU A 198 7.64 -14.26 15.52
N SER A 199 8.15 -15.33 14.91
CA SER A 199 9.04 -15.22 13.73
C SER A 199 8.28 -14.90 12.43
N LEU A 200 8.93 -14.25 11.45
CA LEU A 200 8.31 -13.90 10.16
C LEU A 200 7.72 -15.13 9.45
N LEU A 201 8.44 -16.25 9.46
CA LEU A 201 8.00 -17.51 8.86
C LEU A 201 6.68 -17.99 9.48
N LYS A 202 6.59 -17.98 10.82
CA LYS A 202 5.36 -18.38 11.52
C LYS A 202 4.20 -17.43 11.21
N THR A 203 4.46 -16.14 11.08
CA THR A 203 3.43 -15.18 10.64
C THR A 203 2.89 -15.51 9.26
N TRP A 204 3.76 -15.83 8.29
CA TRP A 204 3.30 -16.20 6.94
C TRP A 204 2.52 -17.51 6.92
N LEU A 205 2.97 -18.53 7.66
CA LEU A 205 2.27 -19.82 7.75
C LEU A 205 0.87 -19.68 8.37
N LEU A 206 0.71 -18.80 9.35
CA LEU A 206 -0.56 -18.62 10.07
C LEU A 206 -1.42 -17.48 9.52
N TYR A 207 -0.93 -16.70 8.56
CA TYR A 207 -1.57 -15.46 8.10
C TYR A 207 -3.01 -15.68 7.65
N LYS A 208 -3.25 -16.56 6.69
CA LYS A 208 -4.62 -16.84 6.21
C LYS A 208 -5.53 -17.46 7.25
N ALA A 209 -5.00 -18.34 8.10
CA ALA A 209 -5.79 -18.96 9.16
C ALA A 209 -6.38 -17.88 10.09
N ARG A 210 -5.57 -16.90 10.47
CA ARG A 210 -6.00 -15.77 11.31
C ARG A 210 -7.03 -14.88 10.63
N THR A 211 -6.87 -14.61 9.33
CA THR A 211 -7.80 -13.75 8.60
C THR A 211 -9.11 -14.44 8.20
N LEU A 212 -9.19 -15.77 8.31
CA LEU A 212 -10.42 -16.54 8.05
C LEU A 212 -11.30 -16.72 9.29
N ILE A 213 -10.69 -16.78 10.47
CA ILE A 213 -11.40 -17.01 11.75
C ILE A 213 -12.08 -15.71 12.24
N GLY A 214 -11.80 -14.57 11.59
CA GLY A 214 -12.07 -13.24 12.13
C GLY A 214 -11.05 -12.95 13.23
N ASN A 215 -10.50 -11.73 13.25
CA ASN A 215 -9.83 -11.32 14.48
C ASN A 215 -10.92 -11.19 15.56
N PRO A 216 -10.70 -11.70 16.78
CA PRO A 216 -11.58 -11.41 17.90
C PRO A 216 -11.70 -9.90 18.13
#